data_AF-A0A7U3D1C0-F1
#
_entry.id   AF-A0A7U3D1C0-F1
#
_cell.length_a   1.000
_cell.length_b   1.000
_cell.length_c   1.000
_cell.angle_alpha   90.00
_cell.angle_beta   90.00
_cell.angle_gamma   90.00
#
_symmetry.space_group_name_H-M   'P 1'
#
loop_
_entity.id
_entity.type
_entity.pdbx_description
1 polymer ?
#
loop_
_entity_poly.entity_id
_entity_poly.type
_entity_poly.pdbx_seq_one_letter_code
_entity_poly.pdbx_strand_id
1 'polypeptide(L)'
;MLSNFHDLCYVIADVFYDSAHLKILKEIADKFGVSERLIFTGEINKDVKNFLLQLAVFYLLHNHEMFGITTGEAMVQEIAV
;
A
#
# COMPACT_ATOMS: atom_id res chain seq x y z
N MET A 1 -20.49 -10.47 8.78
CA MET A 1 -20.16 -9.97 7.44
C MET A 1 -18.72 -9.42 7.46
N LEU A 2 -17.75 -10.23 7.90
CA LEU A 2 -16.36 -9.82 8.17
C LEU A 2 -15.41 -11.01 7.91
N SER A 3 -15.36 -11.52 6.68
CA SER A 3 -14.62 -12.77 6.41
C SER A 3 -13.65 -12.74 5.23
N ASN A 4 -13.36 -11.59 4.60
CA ASN A 4 -12.47 -11.55 3.41
C ASN A 4 -11.38 -10.46 3.44
N PHE A 5 -10.94 -9.99 4.61
CA PHE A 5 -9.79 -9.06 4.67
C PHE A 5 -8.43 -9.73 4.45
N HIS A 6 -8.37 -11.07 4.43
CA HIS A 6 -7.10 -11.82 4.30
C HIS A 6 -6.40 -11.67 2.94
N ASP A 7 -7.09 -11.18 1.91
CA ASP A 7 -6.56 -11.09 0.54
C ASP A 7 -6.48 -9.64 0.01
N LEU A 8 -6.67 -8.63 0.88
CA LEU A 8 -6.63 -7.22 0.47
C LEU A 8 -5.21 -6.67 0.56
N CYS A 9 -4.72 -6.12 -0.56
CA CYS A 9 -3.44 -5.43 -0.63
C CYS A 9 -3.67 -3.91 -0.71
N TYR A 10 -3.05 -3.17 0.19
CA TYR A 10 -3.10 -1.72 0.19
C TYR A 10 -1.95 -1.17 -0.64
N VAL A 11 -2.29 -0.45 -1.70
CA VAL A 11 -1.33 0.21 -2.57
C VAL A 11 -1.35 1.70 -2.25
N ILE A 12 -0.29 2.16 -1.59
CA ILE A 12 -0.10 3.57 -1.27
C ILE A 12 0.58 4.19 -2.49
N ALA A 13 -0.21 4.85 -3.34
CA ALA A 13 0.27 5.44 -4.58
C ALA A 13 -0.07 6.93 -4.59
N ASP A 14 0.95 7.73 -4.28
CA ASP A 14 1.04 9.17 -4.48
C ASP A 14 0.00 10.04 -3.73
N VAL A 15 0.45 11.14 -3.14
CA VAL A 15 -0.41 12.09 -2.39
C VAL A 15 -1.43 12.75 -3.32
N PHE A 16 -1.12 12.81 -4.61
CA PHE A 16 -2.00 13.35 -5.63
C PHE A 16 -2.84 12.23 -6.25
N TYR A 17 -4.10 12.14 -5.80
CA TYR A 17 -5.12 11.18 -6.27
C TYR A 17 -5.37 11.22 -7.81
N ASP A 18 -4.83 12.23 -8.51
CA ASP A 18 -4.94 12.42 -9.96
C ASP A 18 -3.58 12.30 -10.69
N SER A 19 -2.62 11.58 -10.10
CA SER A 19 -1.34 11.35 -10.77
C SER A 19 -1.48 10.30 -11.88
N ALA A 20 -0.79 10.54 -13.01
CA ALA A 20 -0.73 9.59 -14.13
C ALA A 20 -0.27 8.19 -13.68
N HIS A 21 0.51 8.10 -12.60
CA HIS A 21 0.96 6.85 -12.01
C HIS A 21 -0.20 6.05 -11.42
N LEU A 22 -1.10 6.69 -10.67
CA LEU A 22 -2.25 6.00 -10.09
C LEU A 22 -3.16 5.40 -11.17
N LYS A 23 -3.35 6.14 -12.27
CA LYS A 23 -4.14 5.66 -13.41
C LYS A 23 -3.52 4.42 -14.05
N ILE A 24 -2.21 4.44 -14.30
CA ILE A 24 -1.48 3.29 -14.87
C ILE A 24 -1.60 2.07 -13.93
N LEU A 25 -1.45 2.26 -12.61
CA LEU A 25 -1.57 1.16 -11.65
C LEU A 25 -2.97 0.53 -11.66
N LYS A 26 -4.03 1.35 -11.74
CA LYS A 26 -5.41 0.87 -11.87
C LYS A 26 -5.62 0.08 -13.16
N GLU A 27 -5.14 0.60 -14.29
CA GLU A 27 -5.21 -0.09 -15.59
C GLU A 27 -4.48 -1.44 -15.57
N ILE A 28 -3.32 -1.51 -14.92
CA ILE A 28 -2.58 -2.77 -14.72
C ILE A 28 -3.40 -3.73 -13.84
N ALA A 29 -3.94 -3.26 -12.72
CA ALA A 29 -4.75 -4.08 -11.83
C ALA A 29 -5.97 -4.69 -12.52
N ASP A 30 -6.67 -3.91 -13.33
CA ASP A 30 -7.81 -4.37 -14.13
C ASP A 30 -7.38 -5.39 -15.18
N LYS A 31 -6.25 -5.15 -15.87
CA LYS A 31 -5.70 -6.09 -16.87
C LYS A 31 -5.37 -7.46 -16.27
N PHE A 32 -4.92 -7.51 -15.02
CA PHE A 32 -4.61 -8.75 -14.32
C PHE A 32 -5.80 -9.32 -13.52
N GLY A 33 -6.94 -8.64 -13.49
CA GLY A 33 -8.15 -9.10 -12.78
C GLY A 33 -8.01 -9.09 -11.26
N VAL A 34 -7.19 -8.19 -10.71
CA VAL A 34 -6.91 -8.10 -9.27
C VAL A 34 -7.41 -6.82 -8.61
N SER A 35 -8.08 -5.94 -9.36
CA SER A 35 -8.52 -4.63 -8.85
C SER A 35 -9.44 -4.71 -7.64
N GLU A 36 -10.31 -5.72 -7.54
CA GLU A 36 -11.17 -5.93 -6.37
C GLU A 36 -10.39 -6.26 -5.07
N ARG A 37 -9.11 -6.63 -5.21
CA ARG A 37 -8.21 -6.96 -4.09
C ARG A 37 -7.27 -5.82 -3.73
N LEU A 38 -7.27 -4.73 -4.49
CA LEU A 38 -6.35 -3.61 -4.30
C LEU A 38 -7.09 -2.39 -3.76
N ILE A 39 -6.62 -1.85 -2.64
CA ILE A 39 -7.09 -0.57 -2.12
C ILE A 39 -6.03 0.47 -2.39
N PHE A 40 -6.32 1.36 -3.33
CA PHE A 40 -5.46 2.48 -3.68
C PHE A 40 -5.73 3.68 -2.77
N THR A 41 -4.71 4.19 -2.08
CA THR A 41 -4.81 5.40 -1.26
C THR A 41 -3.61 6.33 -1.47
N GLY A 42 -3.85 7.64 -1.44
CA GLY A 42 -2.81 8.66 -1.60
C GLY A 42 -2.41 9.35 -0.30
N GLU A 43 -3.37 9.53 0.62
CA GLU A 43 -3.11 10.06 1.96
C GLU A 43 -3.35 8.97 3.01
N ILE A 44 -2.41 8.86 3.95
CA ILE A 44 -2.52 7.96 5.10
C ILE A 44 -2.63 8.83 6.34
N ASN A 45 -3.81 8.90 6.94
CA ASN A 45 -3.96 9.50 8.25
C ASN A 45 -3.44 8.55 9.34
N LYS A 46 -3.31 9.04 10.59
CA LYS A 46 -2.74 8.27 11.70
C LYS A 46 -3.46 6.94 11.95
N ASP A 47 -4.77 6.92 11.79
CA ASP A 47 -5.59 5.73 12.06
C ASP A 47 -5.41 4.67 10.95
N VAL A 48 -5.39 5.09 9.69
CA VAL A 48 -5.08 4.21 8.54
C VAL A 48 -3.65 3.70 8.66
N LYS A 49 -2.69 4.55 9.05
CA LYS A 49 -1.30 4.15 9.28
C LYS A 49 -1.27 3.02 10.32
N ASN A 50 -1.84 3.24 11.50
CA ASN A 50 -1.86 2.24 12.58
C ASN A 50 -2.54 0.93 12.15
N PHE A 51 -3.61 1.01 11.35
CA PHE A 51 -4.27 -0.18 10.80
C PHE A 51 -3.37 -0.93 9.80
N LEU A 52 -2.72 -0.22 8.87
CA LEU A 52 -1.81 -0.83 7.90
C LEU A 52 -0.58 -1.45 8.57
N LEU A 53 -0.14 -0.87 9.66
CA LEU A 53 0.96 -1.38 10.47
C LEU A 53 0.60 -2.67 11.24
N GLN A 54 -0.69 -3.00 11.34
CA GLN A 54 -1.12 -4.31 11.85
C GLN A 54 -1.13 -5.40 10.75
N LEU A 55 -0.86 -5.05 9.49
CA LEU A 55 -0.81 -6.01 8.38
C LEU A 55 0.49 -6.81 8.41
N ALA A 56 0.44 -8.03 7.87
CA ALA A 56 1.48 -9.03 8.01
C ALA A 56 2.78 -8.73 7.26
N VAL A 57 2.74 -7.95 6.17
CA VAL A 57 3.88 -7.70 5.29
C VAL A 57 3.80 -6.29 4.70
N PHE A 58 4.91 -5.54 4.79
CA PHE A 58 5.08 -4.27 4.11
C PHE A 58 6.00 -4.46 2.89
N TYR A 59 5.64 -3.91 1.73
CA TYR A 59 6.43 -4.08 0.52
C TYR A 59 6.67 -2.72 -0.16
N LEU A 60 7.94 -2.29 -0.20
CA LEU A 60 8.33 -1.04 -0.85
C LEU A 60 8.88 -1.31 -2.26
N LEU A 61 8.08 -1.01 -3.28
CA LEU A 61 8.50 -1.06 -4.68
C LEU A 61 9.11 0.29 -5.08
N HIS A 62 10.41 0.48 -4.83
CA HIS A 62 11.17 1.60 -5.40
C HIS A 62 12.50 1.11 -5.96
N ASN A 63 12.81 1.51 -7.20
CA ASN A 63 14.09 1.18 -7.85
C ASN A 63 15.28 1.98 -7.25
N HIS A 64 14.99 3.08 -6.55
CA HIS A 64 15.93 3.90 -5.81
C HIS A 64 15.24 4.45 -4.58
N GLU A 65 15.60 3.97 -3.39
CA GLU A 65 15.17 4.55 -2.12
C GLU A 65 16.31 5.39 -1.55
N MET A 66 16.06 6.67 -1.25
CA MET A 66 17.12 7.58 -0.81
C MET A 66 17.57 7.31 0.63
N PHE A 67 16.68 6.85 1.52
CA PHE A 67 16.95 6.82 2.96
C PHE A 67 16.36 5.65 3.77
N GLY A 68 15.36 4.90 3.29
CA GLY A 68 14.82 3.81 4.12
C GLY A 68 13.76 4.22 5.14
N ILE A 69 13.20 5.43 5.10
CA ILE A 69 12.38 5.94 6.24
C ILE A 69 11.17 5.05 6.49
N THR A 70 10.43 4.69 5.44
CA THR A 70 9.24 3.83 5.55
C THR A 70 9.60 2.41 5.98
N THR A 71 10.72 1.89 5.47
CA THR A 71 11.31 0.62 5.91
C THR A 71 11.66 0.64 7.41
N GLY A 72 12.33 1.69 7.87
CA GLY A 72 12.68 1.88 9.28
C GLY A 72 11.46 2.02 10.19
N GLU A 73 10.43 2.74 9.75
CA GLU A 73 9.15 2.85 10.47
C GLU A 73 8.43 1.50 10.60
N ALA A 74 8.52 0.64 9.59
CA ALA A 74 7.95 -0.71 9.63
C ALA A 74 8.76 -1.63 10.57
N MET A 75 10.09 -1.56 10.51
CA MET A 75 10.98 -2.32 11.40
C MET A 75 10.80 -1.95 12.89
N VAL A 76 10.65 -0.66 13.21
CA VAL A 76 10.37 -0.19 14.59
C VAL A 76 9.08 -0.79 15.14
N GLN A 77 8.18 -1.21 14.27
CA GLN A 77 6.87 -1.77 14.62
C GLN A 77 6.81 -3.29 14.45
N GLU A 78 7.95 -3.95 14.29
CA GLU A 78 8.08 -5.40 14.19
C GLU A 78 7.30 -6.02 13.02
N ILE A 79 7.05 -5.24 11.98
CA ILE A 79 6.40 -5.71 10.75
C ILE A 79 7.48 -6.33 9.86
N ALA A 80 7.16 -7.46 9.24
CA ALA A 80 8.03 -8.05 8.22
C ALA A 80 8.12 -7.12 7.00
N VAL A 81 9.34 -6.70 6.67
CA VAL A 81 9.67 -5.87 5.50
C VAL A 81 10.43 -6.70 4.48
#